data_AF-A0A9D4R045-F1
#
_entry.id   AF-A0A9D4R045-F1
#
_cell.length_a   1.000
_cell.length_b   1.000
_cell.length_c   1.000
_cell.angle_alpha   90.00
_cell.angle_beta   90.00
_cell.angle_gamma   90.00
#
_symmetry.space_group_name_H-M   'P 1'
#
loop_
_entity.id
_entity.type
_entity.pdbx_description
1 polymer ?
#
loop_
_entity_poly.entity_id
_entity_poly.type
_entity_poly.pdbx_seq_one_letter_code
_entity_poly.pdbx_strand_id
1 'polypeptide(L)'
;MLKVAFQRKLVFTIGSLRTTGEEGVITWNDIHHKTYHRPNQQFGYPDPSYLERVTDELKAKGVTLADIDPKDRLEGTVYCM
;
A
#
# COMPACT_ATOMS: atom_id res chain seq x y z
N MET A 1 -7.87 4.29 -1.09
CA MET A 1 -7.17 3.51 -2.14
C MET A 1 -6.70 2.14 -1.63
N LEU A 2 -5.91 2.04 -0.57
CA LEU A 2 -5.42 0.74 -0.07
C LEU A 2 -6.54 -0.27 0.28
N LYS A 3 -7.65 0.17 0.88
CA LYS A 3 -8.83 -0.68 1.13
C LYS A 3 -9.35 -1.34 -0.16
N VAL A 4 -9.41 -0.57 -1.25
CA VAL A 4 -9.83 -1.06 -2.58
C VAL A 4 -8.80 -2.03 -3.15
N ALA A 5 -7.51 -1.72 -3.04
CA ALA A 5 -6.45 -2.63 -3.45
C ALA A 5 -6.51 -3.97 -2.71
N PHE A 6 -6.83 -3.94 -1.41
CA PHE A 6 -7.00 -5.15 -0.60
C PHE A 6 -8.22 -5.97 -1.05
N GLN A 7 -9.36 -5.33 -1.27
CA GLN A 7 -10.57 -6.00 -1.79
C GLN A 7 -10.35 -6.62 -3.17
N ARG A 8 -9.53 -5.98 -4.01
CA ARG A 8 -9.12 -6.48 -5.33
C ARG A 8 -8.01 -7.54 -5.27
N LYS A 9 -7.58 -7.96 -4.07
CA LYS A 9 -6.49 -8.93 -3.85
C LYS A 9 -5.16 -8.49 -4.49
N LEU A 10 -4.91 -7.18 -4.55
CA LEU A 10 -3.70 -6.60 -5.16
C LEU A 10 -2.58 -6.31 -4.16
N VAL A 11 -2.84 -6.41 -2.86
CA VAL A 11 -1.84 -6.10 -1.81
C VAL A 11 -0.82 -7.23 -1.65
N PHE A 12 -1.28 -8.47 -1.73
CA PHE A 12 -0.46 -9.65 -1.58
C PHE A 12 -0.61 -10.55 -2.80
N THR A 13 0.45 -11.25 -3.16
CA THR A 13 0.44 -12.29 -4.19
C THR A 13 1.03 -13.57 -3.61
N ILE A 14 0.73 -14.70 -4.24
CA ILE A 14 1.50 -15.93 -3.99
C ILE A 14 2.71 -15.87 -4.91
N GLY A 15 3.90 -15.98 -4.33
CA GLY A 15 5.16 -15.92 -5.07
C GLY A 15 6.22 -16.81 -4.46
N SER A 16 7.42 -16.76 -5.03
CA SER A 16 8.60 -17.36 -4.44
C SER A 16 9.23 -16.39 -3.44
N LEU A 17 9.60 -16.89 -2.25
CA LEU A 17 10.39 -16.10 -1.32
C LEU A 17 11.77 -15.87 -1.94
N ARG A 18 12.14 -14.62 -2.24
CA ARG A 18 13.44 -14.30 -2.88
C ARG A 18 14.66 -14.78 -2.09
N THR A 19 14.52 -14.98 -0.78
CA THR A 19 15.62 -15.35 0.12
C THR A 19 15.75 -16.85 0.36
N THR A 20 14.65 -17.61 0.38
CA THR A 20 14.67 -19.06 0.66
C THR A 20 14.32 -19.92 -0.55
N GLY A 21 13.83 -19.34 -1.65
CA GLY A 21 13.44 -20.07 -2.85
C GLY A 21 12.16 -20.89 -2.69
N GLU A 22 11.48 -20.80 -1.55
CA GLU A 22 10.22 -21.49 -1.31
C GLU A 22 9.11 -20.90 -2.17
N GLU A 23 8.47 -21.74 -2.97
CA GLU A 23 7.28 -21.42 -3.73
C GLU A 23 6.02 -21.58 -2.89
N GLY A 24 4.96 -20.83 -3.23
CA GLY A 24 3.68 -20.92 -2.54
C GLY A 24 3.56 -20.06 -1.29
N VAL A 25 4.48 -19.10 -1.08
CA VAL A 25 4.42 -18.20 0.08
C VAL A 25 3.72 -16.89 -0.29
N ILE A 26 3.02 -16.31 0.68
CA ILE A 26 2.39 -14.99 0.56
C ILE A 26 3.49 -13.93 0.55
N THR A 27 3.61 -13.18 -0.54
CA THR A 27 4.58 -12.11 -0.72
C THR A 27 3.88 -10.77 -1.02
N TRP A 28 4.60 -9.67 -0.80
CA TRP A 28 4.12 -8.33 -1.17
C TRP A 28 4.06 -8.19 -2.69
N ASN A 29 2.96 -7.63 -3.20
CA ASN A 29 2.76 -7.41 -4.64
C ASN A 29 3.19 -5.99 -5.06
N ASP A 30 4.43 -5.60 -4.73
CA ASP A 30 5.07 -4.31 -5.06
C ASP A 30 4.36 -3.03 -4.55
N ILE A 31 3.45 -3.14 -3.58
CA ILE A 31 2.88 -1.98 -2.88
C ILE A 31 3.62 -1.83 -1.55
N HIS A 32 4.46 -0.82 -1.44
CA HIS A 32 5.31 -0.63 -0.27
C HIS A 32 4.50 -0.18 0.93
N HIS A 33 4.65 -0.90 2.03
CA HIS A 33 4.05 -0.54 3.30
C HIS A 33 5.15 -0.15 4.29
N LYS A 34 4.83 0.79 5.19
CA LYS A 34 5.67 1.09 6.36
C LYS A 34 5.33 0.10 7.46
N THR A 35 6.28 -0.76 7.80
CA THR A 35 6.13 -1.78 8.85
C THR A 35 6.65 -1.31 10.20
N TYR A 36 7.38 -0.17 10.24
CA TYR A 36 7.93 0.42 11.46
C TYR A 36 7.48 1.88 11.61
N HIS A 37 7.15 2.26 12.85
CA HIS A 37 6.78 3.64 13.20
C HIS A 37 7.99 4.49 13.63
N ARG A 38 9.16 3.89 13.86
CA ARG A 38 10.35 4.56 14.40
C ARG A 38 11.34 4.96 13.30
N PRO A 39 12.12 6.03 13.54
CA PRO A 39 13.26 6.38 12.69
C PRO A 39 14.35 5.32 12.73
N ASN A 40 15.18 5.30 11.68
CA ASN A 40 16.34 4.42 11.50
C ASN A 40 16.01 2.91 11.38
N GLN A 41 14.80 2.57 10.92
CA GLN A 41 14.43 1.21 10.53
C GLN A 41 14.18 1.16 9.02
N GLN A 42 14.59 0.08 8.36
CA GLN A 42 14.22 -0.17 6.96
C GLN A 42 12.69 -0.25 6.89
N PHE A 43 12.06 0.59 6.07
CA PHE A 43 10.60 0.82 6.02
C PHE A 43 9.98 1.61 7.20
N GLY A 44 10.76 2.48 7.85
CA GLY A 44 10.30 3.41 8.88
C GLY A 44 9.93 4.82 8.38
N TYR A 45 9.50 5.67 9.31
CA TYR A 45 9.31 7.12 9.16
C TYR A 45 10.46 7.89 9.84
N PRO A 46 10.80 9.12 9.44
CA PRO A 46 10.15 9.95 8.42
C PRO A 46 10.57 9.58 6.98
N ASP A 47 9.60 9.59 6.06
CA ASP A 47 9.79 9.41 4.62
C ASP A 47 8.77 10.28 3.89
N PRO A 48 9.15 11.51 3.47
CA PRO A 48 8.20 12.48 2.93
C PRO A 48 7.64 12.08 1.56
N SER A 49 8.39 11.31 0.75
CA SER A 49 7.93 10.87 -0.58
C SER A 49 7.14 9.56 -0.55
N TYR A 50 6.97 8.95 0.62
CA TYR A 50 6.27 7.67 0.77
C TYR A 50 4.84 7.70 0.21
N LEU A 51 4.07 8.74 0.53
CA LEU A 51 2.66 8.83 0.12
C LEU A 51 2.51 8.98 -1.39
N GLU A 52 3.39 9.77 -2.03
CA GLU A 52 3.43 9.92 -3.48
C GLU A 52 3.77 8.58 -4.14
N ARG A 53 4.84 7.93 -3.67
CA ARG A 53 5.30 6.65 -4.20
C ARG A 53 4.25 5.54 -4.07
N VAL A 54 3.60 5.40 -2.92
CA VAL A 54 2.51 4.43 -2.74
C VAL A 54 1.32 4.74 -3.65
N THR A 55 1.03 6.02 -3.88
CA THR A 55 -0.05 6.42 -4.79
C THR A 55 0.27 6.00 -6.23
N ASP A 56 1.51 6.18 -6.67
CA ASP A 56 1.96 5.75 -7.99
C ASP A 56 1.98 4.22 -8.13
N GLU A 57 2.43 3.49 -7.10
CA GLU A 57 2.39 2.03 -7.06
C GLU A 57 0.94 1.50 -7.14
N LEU A 58 0.01 2.11 -6.40
CA LEU A 58 -1.41 1.78 -6.47
C LEU A 58 -1.99 2.07 -7.85
N LYS A 59 -1.65 3.21 -8.45
CA LYS A 59 -2.08 3.58 -9.80
C LYS A 59 -1.54 2.61 -10.84
N ALA A 60 -0.28 2.17 -10.72
CA ALA A 60 0.31 1.15 -11.58
C ALA A 60 -0.40 -0.20 -11.48
N LYS A 61 -0.96 -0.54 -10.30
CA LYS A 61 -1.82 -1.72 -10.09
C LYS A 61 -3.29 -1.48 -10.47
N GLY A 62 -3.63 -0.33 -11.06
CA GLY A 62 -4.98 0.00 -11.52
C GLY A 62 -5.95 0.46 -10.42
N VAL A 63 -5.43 0.93 -9.29
CA VAL A 63 -6.23 1.51 -8.19
C VAL A 63 -6.04 3.02 -8.17
N THR A 64 -7.11 3.74 -8.44
CA THR A 64 -7.12 5.21 -8.52
C THR A 64 -8.11 5.80 -7.52
N LEU A 65 -8.12 7.13 -7.39
CA LEU A 65 -9.09 7.87 -6.57
C LEU A 65 -10.55 7.70 -7.07
N ALA A 66 -10.75 7.28 -8.32
CA ALA A 66 -12.08 7.00 -8.87
C ALA A 66 -12.67 5.69 -8.34
N ASP A 67 -11.82 4.75 -7.92
CA ASP A 67 -12.24 3.44 -7.42
C ASP A 67 -12.64 3.44 -5.93
N ILE A 68 -12.43 4.57 -5.25
CA ILE A 68 -12.81 4.74 -3.85
C ILE A 68 -14.33 4.97 -3.77
N ASP A 69 -14.99 4.26 -2.86
CA ASP A 69 -16.40 4.48 -2.55
C ASP A 69 -16.62 5.98 -2.22
N PRO A 70 -17.60 6.65 -2.86
CA PRO A 70 -17.90 8.05 -2.58
C PRO A 70 -18.07 8.39 -1.10
N LYS A 71 -18.54 7.44 -0.27
CA LYS A 71 -18.65 7.64 1.18
C LYS A 71 -17.29 7.76 1.87
N ASP A 72 -16.29 7.01 1.38
CA ASP A 72 -14.92 7.01 1.90
C ASP A 72 -14.10 8.19 1.34
N ARG A 73 -14.62 8.91 0.34
CA ARG A 73 -13.95 10.07 -0.27
C ARG A 73 -14.01 11.32 0.62
N LEU A 74 -15.00 11.43 1.51
CA LEU A 74 -15.30 12.67 2.25
C LEU A 74 -14.97 12.63 3.75
N GLU A 75 -14.68 11.47 4.34
CA GLU A 75 -14.30 11.38 5.76
C GLU A 75 -12.92 12.00 6.09
N GLY A 76 -12.10 12.27 5.06
CA GLY A 76 -10.79 12.91 5.22
C GLY A 76 -10.82 14.45 5.28
N THR A 77 -11.95 15.09 5.00
CA THR A 77 -12.04 16.57 4.94
C THR A 77 -12.63 17.19 6.22
N VAL A 78 -13.07 16.37 7.18
CA VAL A 78 -13.77 16.85 8.40
C VAL A 78 -12.82 17.06 9.61
N TYR A 79 -11.54 16.69 9.52
CA TYR A 79 -10.54 16.90 10.59
C TYR A 79 -9.62 18.11 10.38
N CYS A 80 -10.07 19.12 9.64
CA CYS A 80 -9.46 20.45 9.62
C CYS A 80 -10.52 21.51 9.98
N MET A 81 -10.96 21.49 11.23
CA MET A 81 -11.44 22.65 11.98
C MET A 81 -10.98 22.51 13.43
#